data_AF-A0A528TFU8-F1
#
_entry.id   AF-A0A528TFU8-F1
#
_cell.length_a   1.000
_cell.length_b   1.000
_cell.length_c   1.000
_cell.angle_alpha   90.00
_cell.angle_beta   90.00
_cell.angle_gamma   90.00
#
_symmetry.space_group_name_H-M   'P 1'
#
loop_
_entity.id
_entity.type
_entity.pdbx_description
1 polymer ?
#
loop_
_entity_poly.entity_id
_entity_poly.type
_entity_poly.pdbx_seq_one_letter_code
_entity_poly.pdbx_strand_id
1 'polypeptide(L)'
;EAWLVHRGLETLDVRFDRMCSSAEVIARRLESHRAISGLRFPGLVGDPSHNLARAQMERFGFLISFVLASEDKAEDFINNCLLMQAATSF
;
A
#
# COMPACT_ATOMS: atom_id res chain seq x y z
N GLU A 1 3.69 18.30 -19.84
CA GLU A 1 2.71 17.66 -18.93
C GLU A 1 1.73 16.73 -19.65
N ALA A 2 0.78 17.22 -20.46
CA ALA A 2 -0.25 16.36 -21.07
C ALA A 2 0.31 15.16 -21.87
N TRP A 3 1.40 15.36 -22.64
CA TRP A 3 2.04 14.28 -23.39
C TRP A 3 2.67 13.19 -22.50
N LEU A 4 3.31 13.57 -21.38
CA LEU A 4 3.92 12.61 -20.45
C LEU A 4 2.87 11.75 -19.76
N VAL A 5 1.74 12.35 -19.38
CA VAL A 5 0.61 11.61 -18.82
C VAL A 5 0.06 10.62 -19.85
N HIS A 6 -0.19 11.06 -21.08
CA HIS A 6 -0.71 10.18 -22.14
C HIS A 6 0.22 9.00 -22.41
N ARG A 7 1.53 9.24 -22.53
CA ARG A 7 2.53 8.18 -22.65
C ARG A 7 2.50 7.20 -21.45
N GLY A 8 2.27 7.71 -20.24
CA GLY A 8 2.15 6.88 -19.04
C GLY A 8 0.91 5.98 -19.06
N LEU A 9 -0.20 6.43 -19.68
CA LEU A 9 -1.46 5.66 -19.74
C LEU A 9 -1.32 4.34 -20.49
N GLU A 10 -0.44 4.26 -21.51
CA GLU A 10 -0.20 3.05 -22.30
C GLU A 10 0.25 1.84 -21.47
N THR A 11 0.78 2.06 -20.26
CA THR A 11 1.26 1.01 -19.35
C THR A 11 0.54 1.02 -18.00
N LEU A 12 -0.57 1.76 -17.89
CA LEU A 12 -1.25 1.94 -16.61
C LEU A 12 -1.81 0.62 -16.07
N ASP A 13 -2.39 -0.21 -16.93
CA ASP A 13 -2.98 -1.49 -16.57
C ASP A 13 -1.97 -2.44 -15.91
N VAL A 14 -0.82 -2.68 -16.57
CA VAL A 14 0.22 -3.60 -16.08
C VAL A 14 0.93 -3.05 -14.84
N ARG A 15 1.11 -1.74 -14.74
CA ARG A 15 1.67 -1.11 -13.53
C ARG A 15 0.69 -1.21 -12.37
N PHE A 16 -0.57 -0.88 -12.59
CA PHE A 16 -1.60 -0.91 -11.57
C PHE A 16 -1.84 -2.33 -11.04
N ASP A 17 -1.91 -3.32 -11.93
CA ASP A 17 -2.01 -4.73 -11.55
C ASP A 17 -0.82 -5.17 -10.68
N ARG A 18 0.41 -4.82 -11.09
CA ARG A 18 1.61 -5.15 -10.32
C ARG A 18 1.65 -4.45 -8.97
N MET A 19 1.26 -3.18 -8.90
CA MET A 19 1.21 -2.39 -7.67
C MET A 19 0.20 -3.01 -6.69
N CYS A 20 -1.02 -3.32 -7.14
CA CYS A 20 -2.03 -3.97 -6.32
C CYS A 20 -1.56 -5.34 -5.82
N SER A 21 -1.03 -6.18 -6.72
CA SER A 21 -0.55 -7.52 -6.37
C SER A 21 0.62 -7.49 -5.37
N SER A 22 1.53 -6.53 -5.52
CA SER A 22 2.62 -6.31 -4.57
C SER A 22 2.10 -5.87 -3.20
N ALA A 23 1.14 -4.93 -3.18
CA ALA A 23 0.54 -4.43 -1.95
C ALA A 23 -0.20 -5.53 -1.19
N GLU A 24 -0.94 -6.40 -1.88
CA GLU A 24 -1.59 -7.55 -1.24
C GLU A 24 -0.60 -8.50 -0.56
N VAL A 25 0.57 -8.74 -1.16
CA VAL A 25 1.64 -9.55 -0.56
C VAL A 25 2.22 -8.87 0.67
N ILE A 26 2.50 -7.56 0.58
CA ILE A 26 3.06 -6.77 1.70
C ILE A 26 2.05 -6.69 2.85
N ALA A 27 0.78 -6.40 2.56
CA ALA A 27 -0.28 -6.28 3.56
C ALA A 27 -0.46 -7.58 4.35
N ARG A 28 -0.51 -8.74 3.67
CA ARG A 28 -0.59 -10.05 4.34
C ARG A 28 0.63 -10.34 5.24
N ARG A 29 1.83 -9.93 4.82
CA ARG A 29 3.04 -10.07 5.65
C ARG A 29 2.96 -9.17 6.89
N LEU A 30 2.53 -7.93 6.72
CA LEU A 30 2.34 -6.98 7.82
C LEU A 30 1.26 -7.43 8.80
N GLU A 31 0.16 -8.01 8.32
CA GLU A 31 -0.93 -8.54 9.15
C GLU A 31 -0.42 -9.61 10.14
N SER A 32 0.55 -10.42 9.72
CA SER A 32 1.18 -11.44 10.56
C SER A 32 2.31 -10.93 11.47
N HIS A 33 2.70 -9.65 11.36
CA HIS A 33 3.92 -9.15 11.97
C HIS A 33 3.69 -8.54 13.36
N ARG A 34 4.30 -9.13 14.39
CA ARG A 34 4.13 -8.77 15.83
C ARG A 34 4.37 -7.30 16.20
N ALA A 35 5.14 -6.56 15.42
CA ALA A 35 5.44 -5.15 15.70
C ALA A 35 4.34 -4.19 15.21
N ILE A 36 3.36 -4.69 14.45
CA ILE A 36 2.28 -3.91 13.86
C ILE A 36 1.10 -3.92 14.85
N SER A 37 0.71 -2.75 15.35
CA SER A 37 -0.42 -2.59 16.28
C SER A 37 -1.72 -2.18 15.58
N GLY A 38 -1.62 -1.76 14.32
CA GLY A 38 -2.76 -1.44 13.47
C GLY A 38 -2.37 -1.52 12.00
N LEU A 39 -3.30 -1.98 11.16
CA LEU A 39 -3.10 -2.16 9.73
C LEU A 39 -4.39 -1.81 8.99
N ARG A 40 -4.26 -1.02 7.92
CA ARG A 40 -5.34 -0.61 7.02
C ARG A 40 -4.96 -0.99 5.59
N PHE A 41 -5.74 -1.88 5.01
CA PHE A 41 -5.67 -2.25 3.60
C PHE A 41 -7.02 -2.87 3.20
N PRO A 42 -7.79 -2.27 2.26
CA PRO A 42 -9.13 -2.75 1.94
C PRO A 42 -9.20 -4.20 1.43
N GLY A 43 -8.07 -4.76 0.99
CA GLY A 43 -7.99 -6.17 0.57
C GLY A 43 -7.92 -7.18 1.73
N LEU A 44 -7.71 -6.75 2.98
CA LEU A 44 -7.77 -7.64 4.14
C LEU A 44 -9.22 -7.77 4.62
N VAL A 45 -9.65 -8.99 4.93
CA VAL A 45 -11.02 -9.28 5.39
C VAL A 45 -11.36 -8.54 6.69
N GLY A 46 -10.35 -8.25 7.53
CA GLY A 46 -10.51 -7.51 8.77
C GLY A 46 -10.58 -5.98 8.62
N ASP A 47 -10.33 -5.41 7.43
CA ASP A 47 -10.41 -3.95 7.26
C ASP A 47 -11.88 -3.48 7.25
N PRO A 48 -12.25 -2.42 7.99
CA PRO A 48 -13.62 -1.88 7.98
C PRO A 48 -14.16 -1.53 6.60
N SER A 49 -13.29 -1.20 5.65
CA SER A 49 -13.66 -0.84 4.27
C SER A 49 -13.79 -2.05 3.33
N HIS A 50 -13.41 -3.26 3.76
CA HIS A 50 -13.31 -4.43 2.88
C HIS A 50 -14.59 -4.74 2.10
N ASN A 51 -15.73 -4.74 2.79
CA ASN A 51 -17.02 -5.03 2.16
C ASN A 51 -17.41 -3.98 1.10
N LEU A 52 -17.18 -2.70 1.40
CA LEU A 52 -17.46 -1.61 0.47
C LEU A 52 -16.50 -1.66 -0.72
N ALA A 53 -15.20 -1.85 -0.46
CA ALA A 53 -14.19 -1.96 -1.49
C ALA A 53 -14.48 -3.13 -2.44
N ARG A 54 -14.84 -4.31 -1.92
CA ARG A 54 -15.25 -5.47 -2.74
C ARG A 54 -16.48 -5.16 -3.60
N ALA A 55 -17.40 -4.33 -3.12
CA ALA A 55 -18.62 -4.00 -3.85
C ALA A 55 -18.40 -2.99 -5.00
N GLN A 56 -17.40 -2.11 -4.89
CA GLN A 56 -17.24 -0.97 -5.81
C GLN A 56 -15.89 -0.91 -6.54
N MET A 57 -14.93 -1.78 -6.21
CA MET A 57 -13.58 -1.76 -6.78
C MET A 57 -13.24 -3.10 -7.42
N GLU A 58 -12.59 -3.07 -8.59
CA GLU A 58 -12.05 -4.28 -9.24
C GLU A 58 -10.79 -4.79 -8.54
N ARG A 59 -9.99 -3.88 -7.95
CA ARG A 59 -8.80 -4.15 -7.16
C ARG A 59 -8.76 -3.26 -5.93
N PHE A 60 -8.09 -3.69 -4.87
CA PHE A 60 -8.05 -2.97 -3.59
C PHE A 60 -7.06 -1.80 -3.53
N GLY A 61 -6.41 -1.48 -4.65
CA GLY A 61 -5.36 -0.45 -4.73
C GLY A 61 -4.04 -0.93 -4.14
N PHE A 62 -3.13 0.02 -3.93
CA PHE A 62 -1.74 -0.25 -3.54
C PHE A 62 -1.26 0.54 -2.32
N LEU A 63 -2.14 1.34 -1.71
CA LEU A 63 -1.83 2.10 -0.51
C LEU A 63 -2.05 1.23 0.73
N ILE A 64 -1.03 1.18 1.58
CA ILE A 64 -1.05 0.46 2.86
C ILE A 64 -0.71 1.47 3.94
N SER A 65 -1.48 1.46 5.03
CA SER A 65 -1.15 2.23 6.23
C SER A 65 -1.07 1.27 7.42
N PHE A 66 -0.06 1.44 8.27
CA PHE A 66 0.11 0.64 9.46
C PHE A 66 0.71 1.46 10.59
N VAL A 67 0.56 0.95 11.81
CA VAL A 67 0.96 1.61 13.05
C VAL A 67 2.05 0.79 13.73
N LEU A 68 3.13 1.47 14.13
CA LEU A 68 4.20 0.94 14.96
C LEU A 68 4.07 1.47 16.40
N ALA A 69 4.81 0.86 17.33
CA ALA A 69 4.66 1.12 18.76
C ALA A 69 4.92 2.56 19.21
N SER A 70 5.74 3.32 18.48
CA SER A 70 6.10 4.70 18.80
C SER A 70 6.60 5.44 17.56
N GLU A 71 6.72 6.77 17.68
CA GLU A 71 7.37 7.64 16.69
C GLU A 71 8.80 7.17 16.39
N ASP A 72 9.63 6.96 17.41
CA ASP A 72 11.00 6.45 17.24
C ASP A 72 11.06 5.15 16.42
N LYS A 73 10.10 4.23 16.62
CA LYS A 73 10.04 2.98 15.86
C LYS A 73 9.63 3.22 14.41
N ALA A 74 8.77 4.20 14.15
CA ALA A 74 8.40 4.61 12.80
C ALA A 74 9.59 5.26 12.08
N GLU A 75 10.30 6.17 12.73
CA GLU A 75 11.52 6.79 12.23
C GLU A 75 12.62 5.75 11.96
N ASP A 76 12.87 4.83 12.89
CA ASP A 76 13.79 3.71 12.70
C ASP A 76 13.44 2.90 11.44
N PHE A 77 12.16 2.61 11.23
CA PHE A 77 11.70 1.86 10.06
C PHE A 77 11.90 2.63 8.76
N ILE A 78 11.52 3.91 8.72
CA ILE A 78 11.65 4.78 7.54
C ILE A 78 13.13 4.92 7.15
N ASN A 79 14.01 5.17 8.13
CA ASN A 79 15.42 5.43 7.88
C ASN A 79 16.23 4.18 7.50
N ASN A 80 15.74 2.97 7.85
CA ASN A 80 16.46 1.71 7.59
C ASN A 80 15.82 0.82 6.51
N CYS A 81 14.69 1.21 5.92
CA CYS A 81 14.08 0.45 4.84
C CYS A 81 14.73 0.79 3.49
N LEU A 82 15.76 0.03 3.10
CA LEU A 82 16.59 0.30 1.92
C LEU A 82 15.85 0.34 0.57
N LEU A 83 14.64 -0.22 0.50
CA LEU A 83 13.82 -0.27 -0.72
C LEU A 83 12.74 0.80 -0.76
N MET A 84 12.68 1.68 0.24
CA MET A 84 11.73 2.78 0.30
C MET A 84 12.46 4.12 0.39
N GLN A 85 11.84 5.15 -0.17
CA GLN A 85 12.31 6.52 -0.06
C GLN A 85 11.29 7.33 0.74
N ALA A 86 11.78 8.05 1.76
CA ALA A 86 10.95 9.02 2.48
C ALA A 86 10.69 10.22 1.57
N ALA A 87 9.45 10.37 1.10
CA ALA A 87 9.03 11.45 0.22
C ALA A 87 7.53 11.75 0.40
N THR A 88 7.11 12.93 -0.06
CA THR A 88 5.70 13.24 -0.29
C THR A 88 5.34 12.88 -1.74
N SER A 89 4.11 12.38 -1.97
CA SER A 89 3.66 11.62 -3.16
C SER A 89 3.83 10.10 -3.04
N PHE A 90 3.10 9.39 -3.89
CA PHE A 90 3.15 7.95 -4.12
C PHE A 90 3.21 7.66 -5.63
#